data_AF-A0A1Y2CS96-F1
#
_entry.id   AF-A0A1Y2CS96-F1
#
_cell.length_a   1.000
_cell.length_b   1.000
_cell.length_c   1.000
_cell.angle_alpha   90.00
_cell.angle_beta   90.00
_cell.angle_gamma   90.00
#
_symmetry.space_group_name_H-M   'P 1'
#
loop_
_entity.id
_entity.type
_entity.pdbx_description
1 polymer ?
#
loop_
_entity_poly.entity_id
_entity_poly.type
_entity_poly.pdbx_seq_one_letter_code
_entity_poly.pdbx_strand_id
1 'polypeptide(L)'
;MHVAVLLPLLAKLAAAFVVPPVPDASVLAPPSFDLLSSPSTSPLVRKDELYNNRVLLIRHGEKRRNGKEGLSKAGRKRAQCLRRVLGRHNTHSHNVGLIIAQSYNADNGKRARPYFTVLPLAKDLGLEVHTDCERDDPKCVAKLVADFAKRSDKDVLICWKHSFLHTIAQGLGSRARLTYPDDRFDIMWIMKHRRIISKESEKCRGIDDDRMDGKHDRDLELEPERLGEVEEGEEDDMDLEELDLAELLSMGEEVDAEEIALEREEQWSSGQVPLGL
;
A
#
# COMPACT_ATOMS: atom_id res chain seq x y z
N MET A 1 -36.44 -58.90 -26.10
CA MET A 1 -37.40 -58.36 -27.08
C MET A 1 -37.82 -56.96 -26.61
N HIS A 2 -37.62 -55.94 -27.47
CA HIS A 2 -38.25 -54.61 -27.52
C HIS A 2 -38.26 -53.73 -26.24
N VAL A 3 -37.36 -52.74 -26.11
CA VAL A 3 -37.41 -51.35 -26.66
C VAL A 3 -38.56 -50.51 -26.09
N ALA A 4 -38.21 -49.49 -25.29
CA ALA A 4 -38.89 -48.19 -25.27
C ALA A 4 -37.96 -47.14 -24.63
N VAL A 5 -37.30 -46.37 -25.49
CA VAL A 5 -36.56 -45.14 -25.17
C VAL A 5 -37.59 -44.01 -25.09
N LEU A 6 -37.64 -43.27 -23.99
CA LEU A 6 -38.38 -42.01 -23.88
C LEU A 6 -37.40 -40.85 -23.64
N LEU A 7 -37.13 -40.10 -24.72
CA LEU A 7 -36.58 -38.75 -24.65
C LEU A 7 -37.65 -37.77 -24.16
N PRO A 8 -37.33 -36.79 -23.29
CA PRO A 8 -38.17 -35.62 -23.13
C PRO A 8 -37.83 -34.55 -24.17
N LEU A 9 -38.90 -34.03 -24.79
CA LEU A 9 -38.95 -32.94 -25.77
C LEU A 9 -38.59 -31.61 -25.08
N LEU A 10 -37.51 -30.94 -25.49
CA LEU A 10 -37.21 -29.56 -25.10
C LEU A 10 -37.87 -28.61 -26.11
N ALA A 11 -38.93 -27.92 -25.67
CA ALA A 11 -39.54 -26.84 -26.43
C ALA A 11 -38.64 -25.60 -26.40
N LYS A 12 -38.20 -25.15 -27.58
CA LYS A 12 -37.52 -23.86 -27.78
C LYS A 12 -38.57 -22.75 -27.77
N LEU A 13 -38.57 -21.90 -26.73
CA LEU A 13 -39.23 -20.61 -26.77
C LEU A 13 -38.33 -19.62 -27.52
N ALA A 14 -38.74 -19.20 -28.72
CA ALA A 14 -38.16 -18.07 -29.43
C ALA A 14 -38.89 -16.80 -28.99
N ALA A 15 -38.21 -15.92 -28.24
CA ALA A 15 -38.71 -14.59 -27.93
C ALA A 15 -38.43 -13.67 -29.12
N ALA A 16 -39.48 -13.18 -29.77
CA ALA A 16 -39.39 -12.14 -30.79
C ALA A 16 -39.14 -10.78 -30.12
N PHE A 17 -37.97 -10.19 -30.36
CA PHE A 17 -37.69 -8.79 -30.01
C PHE A 17 -38.35 -7.89 -31.04
N VAL A 18 -39.40 -7.18 -30.63
CA VAL A 18 -39.98 -6.05 -31.37
C VAL A 18 -39.10 -4.84 -31.12
N VAL A 19 -38.44 -4.34 -32.16
CA VAL A 19 -37.64 -3.10 -32.13
C VAL A 19 -38.59 -1.92 -32.37
N PRO A 20 -38.68 -0.93 -31.46
CA PRO A 20 -39.47 0.28 -31.70
C PRO A 20 -38.76 1.22 -32.69
N PRO A 21 -39.52 2.02 -33.47
CA PRO A 21 -38.96 2.92 -34.48
C PRO A 21 -38.24 4.12 -33.85
N VAL A 22 -37.10 4.47 -34.44
CA VAL A 22 -36.28 5.64 -34.09
C VAL A 22 -36.95 6.90 -34.62
N PRO A 23 -37.15 7.97 -33.82
CA PRO A 23 -37.64 9.24 -34.32
C PRO A 23 -36.54 10.01 -35.06
N ASP A 24 -36.98 10.60 -36.17
CA ASP A 24 -36.27 11.44 -37.12
C ASP A 24 -35.66 12.69 -36.45
N ALA A 25 -34.38 12.94 -36.70
CA ALA A 25 -33.66 14.09 -36.16
C ALA A 25 -33.27 15.02 -37.31
N SER A 26 -34.11 16.03 -37.54
CA SER A 26 -33.78 17.15 -38.41
C SER A 26 -34.09 18.46 -37.71
N VAL A 27 -33.13 19.38 -37.83
CA VAL A 27 -33.17 20.82 -37.52
C VAL A 27 -32.92 21.19 -36.05
N LEU A 28 -31.74 21.76 -35.78
CA LEU A 28 -31.55 23.16 -35.37
C LEU A 28 -30.05 23.50 -35.21
N ALA A 29 -29.75 24.78 -35.45
CA ALA A 29 -28.45 25.40 -35.75
C ALA A 29 -27.38 25.31 -34.65
N PRO A 30 -26.08 25.50 -34.97
CA PRO A 30 -25.01 25.56 -33.97
C PRO A 30 -25.05 26.90 -33.21
N PRO A 31 -25.00 26.90 -31.86
CA PRO A 31 -24.62 28.09 -31.12
C PRO A 31 -23.09 28.27 -31.15
N SER A 32 -22.70 29.53 -31.23
CA SER A 32 -21.33 30.05 -31.21
C SER A 32 -20.47 29.42 -30.11
N PHE A 33 -19.26 28.98 -30.48
CA PHE A 33 -18.23 28.56 -29.54
C PHE A 33 -17.68 29.79 -28.81
N ASP A 34 -18.21 30.07 -27.62
CA ASP A 34 -17.48 30.85 -26.63
C ASP A 34 -16.35 29.98 -26.07
N LEU A 35 -15.11 30.43 -26.29
CA LEU A 35 -13.89 29.90 -25.71
C LEU A 35 -13.88 30.14 -24.20
N LEU A 36 -14.67 29.37 -23.46
CA LEU A 36 -14.44 29.16 -22.04
C LEU A 36 -13.26 28.21 -21.91
N SER A 37 -12.12 28.82 -21.57
CA SER A 37 -10.94 28.16 -21.03
C SER A 37 -11.38 27.09 -20.03
N SER A 38 -11.33 25.84 -20.46
CA SER A 38 -11.54 24.70 -19.58
C SER A 38 -10.36 24.69 -18.61
N PRO A 39 -10.57 24.78 -17.28
CA PRO A 39 -9.53 24.31 -16.39
C PRO A 39 -9.35 22.83 -16.72
N SER A 40 -8.17 22.51 -17.26
CA SER A 40 -7.70 21.15 -17.40
C SER A 40 -7.71 20.52 -16.00
N THR A 41 -8.82 19.89 -15.64
CA THR A 41 -8.85 18.92 -14.55
C THR A 41 -8.21 17.66 -15.08
N SER A 42 -6.90 17.72 -15.28
CA SER A 42 -6.04 16.56 -15.13
C SER A 42 -6.43 15.93 -13.78
N PRO A 43 -6.87 14.67 -13.71
CA PRO A 43 -7.00 14.02 -12.43
C PRO A 43 -5.57 13.80 -11.92
N LEU A 44 -5.07 14.76 -11.13
CA LEU A 44 -4.07 14.44 -10.13
C LEU A 44 -4.65 13.26 -9.36
N VAL A 45 -4.02 12.09 -9.49
CA VAL A 45 -4.37 10.90 -8.72
C VAL A 45 -4.58 11.36 -7.27
N ARG A 46 -5.82 11.29 -6.76
CA ARG A 46 -6.11 11.82 -5.43
C ARG A 46 -5.18 11.13 -4.45
N LYS A 47 -4.55 11.94 -3.61
CA LYS A 47 -3.74 11.54 -2.45
C LYS A 47 -4.54 10.69 -1.42
N ASP A 48 -5.83 10.45 -1.69
CA ASP A 48 -6.89 10.13 -0.72
C ASP A 48 -7.48 8.71 -0.80
N GLU A 49 -6.89 7.76 -1.53
CA GLU A 49 -7.19 6.33 -1.26
C GLU A 49 -6.00 5.67 -0.57
N LEU A 50 -5.65 6.21 0.59
CA LEU A 50 -4.92 5.49 1.62
C LEU A 50 -5.93 4.68 2.42
N TYR A 51 -5.92 3.36 2.24
CA TYR A 51 -6.72 2.49 3.09
C TYR A 51 -6.02 2.23 4.43
N ASN A 52 -6.82 1.97 5.46
CA ASN A 52 -6.34 1.75 6.82
C ASN A 52 -5.92 0.31 7.10
N ASN A 53 -6.22 -0.63 6.20
CA ASN A 53 -5.85 -2.03 6.31
C ASN A 53 -4.34 -2.17 6.50
N ARG A 54 -3.91 -3.07 7.39
CA ARG A 54 -2.51 -3.51 7.37
C ARG A 54 -2.34 -4.53 6.26
N VAL A 55 -1.20 -4.47 5.60
CA VAL A 55 -0.78 -5.47 4.62
C VAL A 55 0.42 -6.21 5.16
N LEU A 56 0.26 -7.51 5.40
CA LEU A 56 1.27 -8.41 5.93
C LEU A 56 1.93 -9.12 4.75
N LEU A 57 3.20 -8.81 4.47
CA LEU A 57 3.97 -9.43 3.41
C LEU A 57 4.90 -10.49 3.99
N ILE A 58 4.70 -11.74 3.56
CA ILE A 58 5.48 -12.89 4.00
C ILE A 58 6.09 -13.64 2.83
N ARG A 59 7.24 -14.24 3.07
CA ARG A 59 7.86 -15.17 2.13
C ARG A 59 7.19 -16.54 2.25
N HIS A 60 7.16 -17.30 1.16
CA HIS A 60 6.80 -18.72 1.21
C HIS A 60 7.72 -19.51 2.15
N GLY A 61 7.21 -20.59 2.76
CA GLY A 61 8.00 -21.45 3.65
C GLY A 61 9.18 -22.18 2.97
N GLU A 62 10.00 -22.84 3.79
CA GLU A 62 11.30 -23.40 3.42
C GLU A 62 11.22 -24.36 2.24
N LYS A 63 12.15 -24.20 1.30
CA LYS A 63 12.28 -25.01 0.09
C LYS A 63 12.87 -26.38 0.40
N ARG A 64 12.55 -27.39 -0.41
CA ARG A 64 13.27 -28.67 -0.39
C ARG A 64 14.73 -28.43 -0.82
N ARG A 65 15.71 -29.16 -0.24
CA ARG A 65 17.16 -28.96 -0.50
C ARG A 65 17.53 -28.92 -1.99
N ASN A 66 16.82 -29.69 -2.83
CA ASN A 66 17.14 -29.81 -4.26
C ASN A 66 16.30 -28.86 -5.13
N GLY A 67 15.66 -27.84 -4.55
CA GLY A 67 14.79 -26.90 -5.29
C GLY A 67 13.48 -27.51 -5.82
N LYS A 68 13.26 -28.82 -5.61
CA LYS A 68 12.02 -29.53 -5.97
C LYS A 68 10.78 -28.77 -5.49
N GLU A 69 9.71 -28.91 -6.26
CA GLU A 69 8.46 -28.22 -5.98
C GLU A 69 7.84 -28.58 -4.62
N GLY A 70 7.07 -27.63 -4.12
CA GLY A 70 6.43 -27.70 -2.81
C GLY A 70 7.34 -27.34 -1.62
N LEU A 71 6.76 -27.44 -0.43
CA LEU A 71 7.41 -27.11 0.85
C LEU A 71 8.25 -28.28 1.38
N SER A 72 9.35 -27.95 2.05
CA SER A 72 10.11 -28.90 2.86
C SER A 72 9.35 -29.29 4.14
N LYS A 73 9.95 -30.16 4.98
CA LYS A 73 9.40 -30.48 6.30
C LYS A 73 9.31 -29.22 7.18
N ALA A 74 10.34 -28.38 7.17
CA ALA A 74 10.35 -27.08 7.86
C ALA A 74 9.26 -26.16 7.30
N GLY A 75 9.16 -26.06 5.96
CA GLY A 75 8.15 -25.22 5.30
C GLY A 75 6.71 -25.60 5.64
N ARG A 76 6.42 -26.91 5.74
CA ARG A 76 5.10 -27.37 6.21
C ARG A 76 4.87 -27.04 7.68
N LYS A 77 5.91 -27.11 8.52
CA LYS A 77 5.83 -26.72 9.93
C LYS A 77 5.59 -25.22 10.09
N ARG A 78 6.21 -24.39 9.26
CA ARG A 78 5.92 -22.95 9.15
C ARG A 78 4.48 -22.68 8.75
N ALA A 79 3.99 -23.36 7.71
CA ALA A 79 2.59 -23.24 7.29
C ALA A 79 1.58 -23.58 8.42
N GLN A 80 1.92 -24.53 9.29
CA GLN A 80 1.13 -24.82 10.49
C GLN A 80 1.28 -23.76 11.57
N CYS A 81 2.48 -23.22 11.77
CA CYS A 81 2.74 -22.15 12.72
C CYS A 81 1.94 -20.88 12.41
N LEU A 82 1.76 -20.53 11.12
CA LEU A 82 0.96 -19.37 10.71
C LEU A 82 -0.48 -19.40 11.22
N ARG A 83 -1.06 -20.59 11.42
CA ARG A 83 -2.39 -20.76 12.02
C ARG A 83 -2.47 -20.19 13.44
N ARG A 84 -1.38 -20.26 14.19
CA ARG A 84 -1.26 -19.67 15.54
C ARG A 84 -0.89 -18.18 15.47
N VAL A 85 0.01 -17.81 14.56
CA VAL A 85 0.53 -16.42 14.45
C VAL A 85 -0.53 -15.46 13.91
N LEU A 86 -1.32 -15.91 12.93
CA LEU A 86 -2.27 -15.08 12.18
C LEU A 86 -3.72 -15.58 12.26
N GLY A 87 -4.00 -16.68 12.96
CA GLY A 87 -5.35 -17.23 13.10
C GLY A 87 -6.19 -16.50 14.17
N ARG A 88 -7.43 -16.94 14.37
CA ARG A 88 -8.45 -16.26 15.20
C ARG A 88 -8.04 -16.01 16.66
N HIS A 89 -7.15 -16.83 17.20
CA HIS A 89 -6.70 -16.78 18.60
C HIS A 89 -5.27 -16.25 18.74
N ASN A 90 -4.76 -15.51 17.75
CA ASN A 90 -3.43 -14.94 17.83
C ASN A 90 -3.34 -13.85 18.90
N THR A 91 -2.14 -13.67 19.47
CA THR A 91 -1.86 -12.69 20.52
C THR A 91 -1.42 -11.33 19.98
N HIS A 92 -1.19 -11.21 18.67
CA HIS A 92 -0.65 -10.00 18.01
C HIS A 92 -1.75 -9.17 17.33
N SER A 93 -3.02 -9.46 17.65
CA SER A 93 -4.21 -8.79 17.11
C SER A 93 -4.23 -8.70 15.59
N HIS A 94 -3.71 -9.71 14.88
CA HIS A 94 -3.90 -9.86 13.44
C HIS A 94 -5.34 -10.31 13.15
N ASN A 95 -5.99 -9.66 12.20
CA ASN A 95 -7.36 -9.95 11.81
C ASN A 95 -7.40 -10.07 10.29
N VAL A 96 -6.87 -11.17 9.76
CA VAL A 96 -6.77 -11.40 8.31
C VAL A 96 -8.16 -11.62 7.71
N GLY A 97 -8.50 -10.83 6.70
CA GLY A 97 -9.75 -10.94 5.94
C GLY A 97 -9.55 -11.21 4.44
N LEU A 98 -8.32 -11.10 3.94
CA LEU A 98 -7.94 -11.43 2.57
C LEU A 98 -6.59 -12.12 2.55
N ILE A 99 -6.47 -13.19 1.76
CA ILE A 99 -5.22 -13.91 1.55
C ILE A 99 -4.91 -13.95 0.05
N ILE A 100 -3.76 -13.41 -0.33
CA ILE A 100 -3.23 -13.41 -1.70
C ILE A 100 -1.93 -14.22 -1.69
N ALA A 101 -1.78 -15.11 -2.65
CA ALA A 101 -0.53 -15.84 -2.87
C ALA A 101 -0.14 -15.77 -4.35
N GLN A 102 1.16 -15.90 -4.62
CA GLN A 102 1.67 -15.94 -5.99
C GLN A 102 0.98 -17.03 -6.81
N SER A 103 0.64 -16.70 -8.07
CA SER A 103 0.20 -17.70 -9.03
C SER A 103 1.20 -18.84 -9.16
N TYR A 104 0.66 -20.03 -9.46
CA TYR A 104 1.41 -21.25 -9.63
C TYR A 104 0.78 -22.13 -10.71
N ASN A 105 1.57 -23.01 -11.30
CA ASN A 105 1.06 -23.99 -12.24
C ASN A 105 0.53 -25.21 -11.45
N ALA A 106 -0.76 -25.50 -11.58
CA ALA A 106 -1.41 -26.59 -10.87
C ALA A 106 -0.98 -27.98 -11.38
N ASP A 107 -0.65 -28.10 -12.67
CA ASP A 107 -0.31 -29.37 -13.31
C ASP A 107 1.04 -29.94 -12.82
N ASN A 108 2.04 -29.07 -12.64
CA ASN A 108 3.40 -29.46 -12.26
C ASN A 108 3.86 -28.89 -10.91
N GLY A 109 3.02 -28.11 -10.23
CA GLY A 109 3.30 -27.52 -8.92
C GLY A 109 4.37 -26.42 -8.94
N LYS A 110 4.80 -25.96 -10.12
CA LYS A 110 5.80 -24.90 -10.25
C LYS A 110 5.30 -23.64 -9.56
N ARG A 111 6.12 -23.14 -8.64
CA ARG A 111 5.81 -21.98 -7.79
C ARG A 111 4.69 -22.19 -6.77
N ALA A 112 4.26 -23.42 -6.47
CA ALA A 112 3.14 -23.65 -5.53
C ALA A 112 3.45 -23.36 -4.05
N ARG A 113 4.70 -23.06 -3.69
CA ARG A 113 5.12 -22.83 -2.29
C ARG A 113 4.34 -21.71 -1.59
N PRO A 114 4.11 -20.52 -2.18
CA PRO A 114 3.35 -19.46 -1.53
C PRO A 114 1.92 -19.92 -1.19
N TYR A 115 1.22 -20.54 -2.14
CA TYR A 115 -0.11 -21.13 -1.92
C TYR A 115 -0.13 -22.12 -0.76
N PHE A 116 0.76 -23.12 -0.78
CA PHE A 116 0.82 -24.14 0.29
C PHE A 116 1.26 -23.58 1.65
N THR A 117 1.92 -22.42 1.68
CA THR A 117 2.34 -21.78 2.94
C THR A 117 1.14 -21.24 3.70
N VAL A 118 0.21 -20.59 3.00
CA VAL A 118 -0.96 -19.93 3.61
C VAL A 118 -2.21 -20.80 3.64
N LEU A 119 -2.27 -21.88 2.85
CA LEU A 119 -3.46 -22.72 2.73
C LEU A 119 -4.02 -23.23 4.08
N PRO A 120 -3.21 -23.71 5.05
CA PRO A 120 -3.75 -24.17 6.33
C PRO A 120 -4.43 -23.04 7.12
N LEU A 121 -3.85 -21.84 7.13
CA LEU A 121 -4.44 -20.67 7.76
C LEU A 121 -5.74 -20.26 7.07
N ALA A 122 -5.75 -20.24 5.74
CA ALA A 122 -6.94 -19.88 4.96
C ALA A 122 -8.13 -20.80 5.28
N LYS A 123 -7.87 -22.11 5.40
CA LYS A 123 -8.88 -23.10 5.81
C LYS A 123 -9.45 -22.82 7.20
N ASP A 124 -8.59 -22.51 8.18
CA ASP A 124 -9.05 -22.19 9.55
C ASP A 124 -9.88 -20.90 9.62
N LEU A 125 -9.54 -19.92 8.78
CA LEU A 125 -10.25 -18.65 8.72
C LEU A 125 -11.52 -18.71 7.85
N GLY A 126 -11.72 -19.77 7.07
CA GLY A 126 -12.79 -19.86 6.08
C GLY A 126 -12.61 -18.88 4.93
N LEU A 127 -11.36 -18.59 4.55
CA LEU A 127 -11.01 -17.69 3.46
C LEU A 127 -10.49 -18.45 2.25
N GLU A 128 -10.72 -17.91 1.06
CA GLU A 128 -10.05 -18.37 -0.15
C GLU A 128 -8.62 -17.82 -0.23
N VAL A 129 -7.75 -18.53 -0.95
CA VAL A 129 -6.42 -18.03 -1.30
C VAL A 129 -6.46 -17.57 -2.75
N HIS A 130 -6.42 -16.25 -2.96
CA HIS A 130 -6.38 -15.68 -4.30
C HIS A 130 -5.01 -15.92 -4.93
N THR A 131 -4.96 -16.59 -6.08
CA THR A 131 -3.72 -16.94 -6.79
C THR A 131 -3.66 -16.42 -8.23
N ASP A 132 -4.46 -15.41 -8.54
CA ASP A 132 -4.64 -14.91 -9.92
C ASP A 132 -3.53 -13.94 -10.35
N CYS A 133 -2.79 -13.37 -9.41
CA CYS A 133 -1.71 -12.43 -9.71
C CYS A 133 -0.39 -13.16 -10.02
N GLU A 134 0.16 -12.85 -11.19
CA GLU A 134 1.45 -13.36 -11.62
C GLU A 134 2.61 -12.82 -10.78
N ARG A 135 3.72 -13.56 -10.77
CA ARG A 135 4.92 -13.31 -9.96
C ARG A 135 5.46 -11.87 -10.08
N ASP A 136 5.36 -11.30 -11.27
CA ASP A 136 5.88 -9.99 -11.68
C ASP A 136 4.76 -8.97 -11.95
N ASP A 137 3.54 -9.22 -11.45
CA ASP A 137 2.41 -8.30 -11.55
C ASP A 137 1.99 -7.71 -10.18
N PRO A 138 2.76 -6.74 -9.65
CA PRO A 138 2.40 -6.04 -8.42
C PRO A 138 1.13 -5.18 -8.58
N LYS A 139 0.74 -4.79 -9.80
CA LYS A 139 -0.45 -3.98 -10.05
C LYS A 139 -1.72 -4.79 -9.81
N CYS A 140 -1.74 -6.05 -10.24
CA CYS A 140 -2.82 -6.98 -9.90
C CYS A 140 -3.01 -7.08 -8.38
N VAL A 141 -1.91 -7.25 -7.63
CA VAL A 141 -1.96 -7.33 -6.16
C VAL A 141 -2.51 -6.03 -5.57
N ALA A 142 -1.99 -4.87 -5.99
CA ALA A 142 -2.46 -3.56 -5.51
C ALA A 142 -3.95 -3.36 -5.78
N LYS A 143 -4.46 -3.79 -6.93
CA LYS A 143 -5.88 -3.75 -7.27
C LYS A 143 -6.72 -4.61 -6.32
N LEU A 144 -6.32 -5.85 -6.05
CA LEU A 144 -7.04 -6.73 -5.11
C LEU A 144 -7.12 -6.12 -3.71
N VAL A 145 -6.01 -5.53 -3.23
CA VAL A 145 -5.98 -4.88 -1.91
C VAL A 145 -6.90 -3.65 -1.89
N ALA A 146 -6.82 -2.78 -2.89
CA ALA A 146 -7.67 -1.58 -2.99
C ALA A 146 -9.16 -1.95 -3.08
N ASP A 147 -9.51 -2.97 -3.86
CA ASP A 147 -10.89 -3.42 -3.98
C ASP A 147 -11.42 -4.04 -2.69
N PHE A 148 -10.58 -4.74 -1.93
CA PHE A 148 -10.94 -5.29 -0.62
C PHE A 148 -11.13 -4.18 0.42
N ALA A 149 -10.24 -3.18 0.43
CA ALA A 149 -10.27 -2.07 1.36
C ALA A 149 -11.57 -1.23 1.28
N LYS A 150 -12.22 -1.19 0.11
CA LYS A 150 -13.55 -0.54 -0.06
C LYS A 150 -14.66 -1.19 0.77
N ARG A 151 -14.48 -2.43 1.22
CA ARG A 151 -15.54 -3.25 1.86
C ARG A 151 -15.17 -3.75 3.26
N SER A 152 -13.91 -3.65 3.67
CA SER A 152 -13.41 -4.24 4.90
C SER A 152 -12.16 -3.51 5.37
N ASP A 153 -12.00 -3.37 6.69
CA ASP A 153 -10.84 -2.81 7.37
C ASP A 153 -9.83 -3.87 7.86
N LYS A 154 -10.19 -5.15 7.76
CA LYS A 154 -9.36 -6.31 8.11
C LYS A 154 -7.99 -6.32 7.41
N ASP A 155 -7.04 -7.04 7.98
CA ASP A 155 -5.70 -7.17 7.42
C ASP A 155 -5.70 -8.00 6.14
N VAL A 156 -4.72 -7.72 5.27
CA VAL A 156 -4.45 -8.49 4.06
C VAL A 156 -3.14 -9.24 4.22
N LEU A 157 -3.15 -10.55 4.02
CA LEU A 157 -1.95 -11.39 4.00
C LEU A 157 -1.51 -11.65 2.55
N ILE A 158 -0.25 -11.37 2.24
CA ILE A 158 0.36 -11.61 0.93
C ILE A 158 1.55 -12.54 1.09
N CYS A 159 1.51 -13.69 0.43
CA CYS A 159 2.61 -14.66 0.45
C CYS A 159 3.28 -14.77 -0.92
N TRP A 160 4.60 -14.61 -0.96
CA TRP A 160 5.33 -14.50 -2.23
C TRP A 160 6.75 -15.10 -2.21
N LYS A 161 7.46 -15.02 -3.35
CA LYS A 161 8.92 -15.24 -3.39
C LYS A 161 9.65 -14.00 -2.86
N HIS A 162 10.58 -14.19 -1.91
CA HIS A 162 11.36 -13.12 -1.26
C HIS A 162 11.88 -12.05 -2.22
N SER A 163 12.49 -12.44 -3.34
CA SER A 163 13.10 -11.51 -4.30
C SER A 163 12.11 -10.54 -4.96
N PHE A 164 10.80 -10.73 -4.80
CA PHE A 164 9.75 -9.87 -5.36
C PHE A 164 8.93 -9.17 -4.25
N LEU A 165 9.17 -9.45 -2.97
CA LEU A 165 8.41 -8.81 -1.88
C LEU A 165 8.63 -7.29 -1.85
N HIS A 166 9.84 -6.82 -2.17
CA HIS A 166 10.11 -5.39 -2.34
C HIS A 166 9.28 -4.79 -3.50
N THR A 167 9.17 -5.49 -4.63
CA THR A 167 8.38 -5.07 -5.80
C THR A 167 6.89 -5.00 -5.47
N ILE A 168 6.37 -5.97 -4.70
CA ILE A 168 4.99 -5.93 -4.21
C ILE A 168 4.79 -4.74 -3.27
N ALA A 169 5.71 -4.52 -2.31
CA ALA A 169 5.63 -3.38 -1.40
C ALA A 169 5.64 -2.03 -2.16
N GLN A 170 6.49 -1.88 -3.18
CA GLN A 170 6.51 -0.70 -4.05
C GLN A 170 5.22 -0.54 -4.85
N GLY A 171 4.65 -1.63 -5.38
CA GLY A 171 3.35 -1.61 -6.06
C GLY A 171 2.20 -1.19 -5.14
N LEU A 172 2.33 -1.44 -3.84
CA LEU A 172 1.41 -0.96 -2.80
C LEU A 172 1.72 0.47 -2.33
N GLY A 173 2.74 1.12 -2.91
CA GLY A 173 3.09 2.52 -2.67
C GLY A 173 4.28 2.76 -1.74
N SER A 174 4.96 1.70 -1.26
CA SER A 174 6.16 1.85 -0.44
C SER A 174 7.30 2.50 -1.20
N ARG A 175 7.96 3.46 -0.55
CA ARG A 175 9.22 4.07 -1.03
C ARG A 175 10.45 3.46 -0.35
N ALA A 176 10.26 2.52 0.57
CA ALA A 176 11.35 1.87 1.27
C ALA A 176 12.27 1.14 0.28
N ARG A 177 13.56 1.45 0.34
CA ARG A 177 14.61 0.78 -0.45
C ARG A 177 15.13 -0.45 0.30
N LEU A 178 14.22 -1.34 0.67
CA LEU A 178 14.50 -2.53 1.48
C LEU A 178 14.61 -3.78 0.61
N THR A 179 15.59 -4.62 0.92
CA THR A 179 15.69 -5.98 0.39
C THR A 179 15.15 -6.96 1.43
N TYR A 180 14.31 -7.89 0.98
CA TYR A 180 13.83 -8.94 1.86
C TYR A 180 14.95 -9.99 2.07
N PRO A 181 15.33 -10.31 3.31
CA PRO A 181 16.46 -11.20 3.60
C PRO A 181 16.30 -12.63 3.05
N ASP A 182 17.39 -13.16 2.50
CA ASP A 182 17.40 -14.40 1.73
C ASP A 182 17.32 -15.67 2.59
N ASP A 183 17.80 -15.62 3.84
CA ASP A 183 17.84 -16.75 4.78
C ASP A 183 16.73 -16.70 5.84
N ARG A 184 16.00 -15.58 5.91
CA ARG A 184 14.84 -15.40 6.80
C ARG A 184 13.55 -15.82 6.12
N PHE A 185 12.96 -16.88 6.63
CA PHE A 185 11.65 -17.38 6.19
C PHE A 185 10.52 -16.95 7.12
N ASP A 186 10.89 -16.38 8.26
CA ASP A 186 10.08 -16.05 9.42
C ASP A 186 9.64 -14.60 9.46
N ILE A 187 10.18 -13.73 8.61
CA ILE A 187 9.90 -12.29 8.70
C ILE A 187 8.57 -11.92 8.03
N MET A 188 7.79 -11.11 8.71
CA MET A 188 6.61 -10.45 8.18
C MET A 188 6.90 -8.96 8.07
N TRP A 189 6.86 -8.42 6.86
CA TRP A 189 6.83 -6.97 6.70
C TRP A 189 5.39 -6.50 6.87
N ILE A 190 5.16 -5.58 7.79
CA ILE A 190 3.84 -5.03 8.07
C ILE A 190 3.78 -3.63 7.48
N MET A 191 2.92 -3.47 6.48
CA MET A 191 2.67 -2.20 5.83
C MET A 191 1.37 -1.57 6.30
N LYS A 192 1.36 -0.25 6.40
CA LYS A 192 0.17 0.58 6.59
C LYS A 192 0.40 1.95 5.96
N HIS A 193 -0.64 2.56 5.40
CA HIS A 193 -0.54 3.89 4.77
C HIS A 193 0.60 4.00 3.77
N ARG A 194 0.79 2.95 2.94
CA ARG A 194 1.85 2.83 1.94
C ARG A 194 3.29 2.84 2.48
N ARG A 195 3.49 2.55 3.77
CA ARG A 195 4.81 2.50 4.41
C ARG A 195 5.01 1.15 5.07
N ILE A 196 6.25 0.67 5.14
CA ILE A 196 6.60 -0.47 6.00
C ILE A 196 6.77 0.09 7.42
N ILE A 197 5.83 -0.23 8.30
CA ILE A 197 5.75 0.34 9.65
C ILE A 197 6.30 -0.59 10.73
N SER A 198 6.50 -1.87 10.42
CA SER A 198 7.07 -2.87 11.32
C SER A 198 7.62 -4.05 10.53
N LYS A 199 8.60 -4.75 11.10
CA LYS A 199 9.05 -6.07 10.67
C LYS A 199 9.04 -6.98 11.89
N GLU A 200 8.39 -8.13 11.77
CA GLU A 200 8.20 -9.05 12.89
C GLU A 200 8.58 -10.47 12.49
N SER A 201 9.12 -11.24 13.42
CA SER A 201 9.37 -12.67 13.23
C SER A 201 8.14 -13.49 13.66
N GLU A 202 7.79 -14.50 12.87
CA GLU A 202 6.74 -15.48 13.17
C GLU A 202 7.05 -16.31 14.44
N LYS A 203 8.34 -16.40 14.83
CA LYS A 203 8.83 -17.14 16.00
C LYS A 203 8.26 -18.55 16.07
N CYS A 204 8.43 -19.31 14.98
CA CYS A 204 7.90 -20.65 14.87
C CYS A 204 8.77 -21.67 15.62
N ARG A 205 8.22 -22.20 16.71
CA ARG A 205 8.91 -23.14 17.60
C ARG A 205 9.54 -24.32 16.84
N GLY A 206 10.81 -24.57 17.07
CA GLY A 206 11.64 -25.64 16.52
C GLY A 206 11.92 -25.51 15.03
N ILE A 207 11.79 -24.30 14.48
CA ILE A 207 12.40 -23.89 13.20
C ILE A 207 13.10 -22.52 13.32
N ASP A 208 12.60 -21.64 14.19
CA ASP A 208 13.16 -20.31 14.45
C ASP A 208 13.83 -20.21 15.83
N ASP A 209 13.96 -21.31 16.58
CA ASP A 209 14.43 -21.30 17.99
C ASP A 209 15.85 -20.75 18.17
N ASP A 210 16.70 -20.90 17.14
CA ASP A 210 18.09 -20.43 17.17
C ASP A 210 18.22 -18.96 16.72
N ARG A 211 17.11 -18.29 16.35
CA ARG A 211 17.10 -16.88 15.94
C ARG A 211 16.97 -15.98 17.16
N MET A 212 17.88 -15.02 17.27
CA MET A 212 17.88 -14.01 18.32
C MET A 212 17.23 -12.71 17.81
N ASP A 213 15.91 -12.65 17.88
CA ASP A 213 15.13 -11.45 17.50
C ASP A 213 15.28 -10.35 18.58
N GLY A 214 16.41 -9.65 18.56
CA GLY A 214 16.76 -8.60 19.52
C GLY A 214 16.90 -7.22 18.89
N LYS A 215 17.24 -6.22 19.70
CA LYS A 215 17.46 -4.81 19.29
C LYS A 215 18.52 -4.65 18.18
N HIS A 216 19.34 -5.67 17.94
CA HIS A 216 20.42 -5.68 16.95
C HIS A 216 20.16 -6.63 15.77
N ASP A 217 18.94 -7.16 15.66
CA ASP A 217 18.56 -7.93 14.47
C ASP A 217 18.31 -6.96 13.31
N ARG A 218 19.35 -6.79 12.47
CA ARG A 218 19.34 -5.90 11.30
C ARG A 218 18.22 -6.23 10.31
N ASP A 219 17.74 -7.47 10.29
CA ASP A 219 16.65 -7.85 9.38
C ASP A 219 15.30 -7.31 9.84
N LEU A 220 15.15 -7.00 11.15
CA LEU A 220 13.94 -6.44 11.76
C LEU A 220 14.00 -4.91 11.89
N GLU A 221 15.16 -4.29 11.68
CA GLU A 221 15.30 -2.84 11.66
C GLU A 221 14.53 -2.20 10.49
N LEU A 222 13.84 -1.08 10.76
CA LEU A 222 13.24 -0.26 9.73
C LEU A 222 14.27 0.77 9.27
N GLU A 223 14.55 0.79 7.97
CA GLU A 223 15.29 1.91 7.39
C GLU A 223 14.44 3.19 7.51
N PRO A 224 15.01 4.33 7.90
CA PRO A 224 14.29 5.59 7.86
C PRO A 224 13.92 5.88 6.40
N GLU A 225 12.63 5.82 6.09
CA GLU A 225 12.16 6.29 4.79
C GLU A 225 12.57 7.77 4.67
N ARG A 226 13.45 8.08 3.70
CA ARG A 226 13.84 9.46 3.40
C ARG A 226 12.57 10.28 3.16
N LEU A 227 12.19 11.09 4.13
CA LEU A 227 11.23 12.15 3.97
C LEU A 227 11.96 13.25 3.19
N GLY A 228 11.71 13.33 1.89
CA GLY A 228 12.21 14.41 1.03
C GLY A 228 13.56 14.14 0.38
N GLU A 229 13.57 13.38 -0.71
CA GLU A 229 14.24 13.88 -1.91
C GLU A 229 13.09 14.53 -2.69
N VAL A 230 12.85 15.82 -2.44
CA VAL A 230 12.30 16.66 -3.50
C VAL A 230 13.38 16.58 -4.56
N GLU A 231 13.04 16.16 -5.78
CA GLU A 231 13.93 16.43 -6.91
C GLU A 231 14.03 17.96 -6.95
N GLU A 232 15.12 18.50 -6.40
CA GLU A 232 15.57 19.83 -6.76
C GLU A 232 15.69 19.78 -8.28
N GLY A 233 14.74 20.47 -8.92
CA GLY A 233 14.71 20.61 -10.35
C GLY A 233 16.06 21.13 -10.81
N GLU A 234 16.43 20.70 -12.01
CA GLU A 234 17.54 21.23 -12.79
C GLU A 234 17.70 22.73 -12.51
N GLU A 235 18.84 23.10 -11.92
CA GLU A 235 19.27 24.48 -11.81
C GLU A 235 19.50 24.97 -13.24
N ASP A 236 18.47 25.55 -13.85
CA ASP A 236 18.64 26.38 -15.04
C ASP A 236 19.40 27.63 -14.57
N ASP A 237 20.71 27.62 -14.85
CA ASP A 237 21.61 28.76 -14.79
C ASP A 237 20.95 29.99 -15.45
N MET A 238 20.45 30.91 -14.64
CA MET A 238 20.14 32.27 -15.09
C MET A 238 21.10 33.25 -14.43
N ASP A 239 22.05 33.70 -15.24
CA ASP A 239 23.07 34.70 -14.95
C ASP A 239 22.48 35.95 -14.29
N LEU A 240 22.81 36.18 -13.02
CA LEU A 240 22.53 37.42 -12.30
C LEU A 240 23.71 38.39 -12.41
N GLU A 241 23.92 38.94 -13.60
CA GLU A 241 24.74 40.15 -13.80
C GLU A 241 24.00 41.17 -14.70
N GLU A 242 22.85 41.69 -14.23
CA GLU A 242 22.44 43.09 -14.49
C GLU A 242 21.12 43.41 -13.77
N LEU A 243 21.21 43.94 -12.54
CA LEU A 243 20.15 44.79 -12.00
C LEU A 243 20.78 46.08 -11.49
N ASP A 244 20.32 47.17 -12.10
CA ASP A 244 20.84 48.53 -12.05
C ASP A 244 20.74 49.13 -10.64
N LEU A 245 21.89 49.61 -10.14
CA LEU A 245 22.06 50.22 -8.82
C LEU A 245 21.34 51.58 -8.69
N ALA A 246 20.75 52.08 -9.77
CA ALA A 246 20.02 53.34 -9.81
C ALA A 246 18.61 53.28 -9.18
N GLU A 247 17.94 52.12 -9.12
CA GLU A 247 16.54 52.05 -8.64
C GLU A 247 16.43 52.00 -7.10
N LEU A 248 17.43 51.42 -6.42
CA LEU A 248 17.49 51.32 -4.95
C LEU A 248 17.75 52.64 -4.22
N LEU A 249 18.24 53.67 -4.91
CA LEU A 249 18.52 54.99 -4.32
C LEU A 249 17.32 55.94 -4.36
N SER A 250 16.17 55.52 -4.89
CA SER A 250 14.97 56.37 -4.99
C SER A 250 13.94 56.16 -3.86
N MET A 251 14.14 55.19 -2.96
CA MET A 251 13.10 54.79 -1.99
C MET A 251 13.46 55.05 -0.51
N GLY A 252 14.32 56.03 -0.22
CA GLY A 252 14.83 56.23 1.14
C GLY A 252 14.93 57.68 1.59
N GLU A 253 13.84 58.46 1.51
CA GLU A 253 13.73 59.72 2.25
C GLU A 253 12.28 59.96 2.73
N GLU A 254 12.18 60.52 3.94
CA GLU A 254 11.00 61.04 4.66
C GLU A 254 10.18 60.07 5.55
N VAL A 255 10.44 60.12 6.86
CA VAL A 255 9.43 60.50 7.89
C VAL A 255 10.12 60.97 9.18
N ASP A 256 9.61 62.09 9.69
CA ASP A 256 10.21 63.01 10.64
C ASP A 256 10.27 62.53 12.10
N ALA A 257 11.30 63.01 12.79
CA ALA A 257 11.49 62.90 14.22
C ALA A 257 11.24 64.26 14.88
N GLU A 258 10.06 64.47 15.45
CA GLU A 258 9.87 65.48 16.50
C GLU A 258 8.68 65.07 17.41
N GLU A 259 8.88 65.25 18.72
CA GLU A 259 7.86 65.23 19.78
C GLU A 259 7.39 63.88 20.38
N ILE A 260 8.28 63.17 21.10
CA ILE A 260 7.88 62.44 22.33
C ILE A 260 8.93 62.68 23.41
N ALA A 261 8.86 63.86 24.01
CA ALA A 261 9.42 64.15 25.32
C ALA A 261 8.39 64.98 26.08
N LEU A 262 7.48 64.32 26.79
CA LEU A 262 6.82 64.75 28.04
C LEU A 262 5.61 63.85 28.33
N GLU A 263 5.40 63.57 29.63
CA GLU A 263 4.24 62.90 30.25
C GLU A 263 4.20 61.36 30.26
N ARG A 264 4.95 60.75 31.19
CA ARG A 264 4.37 59.91 32.27
C ARG A 264 5.46 59.32 33.19
N GLU A 265 5.97 60.18 34.07
CA GLU A 265 6.15 59.75 35.45
C GLU A 265 4.83 59.98 36.20
N GLU A 266 4.62 59.21 37.28
CA GLU A 266 3.45 59.18 38.16
C GLU A 266 2.23 58.40 37.65
N GLN A 267 2.22 57.07 37.86
CA GLN A 267 1.32 56.52 38.86
C GLN A 267 1.70 55.07 39.20
N TRP A 268 2.01 54.84 40.49
CA TRP A 268 2.12 53.54 41.18
C TRP A 268 3.36 52.67 40.82
N SER A 269 4.45 52.62 41.58
CA SER A 269 4.63 52.67 43.05
C SER A 269 3.61 51.84 43.82
N SER A 270 3.80 50.52 43.85
CA SER A 270 3.77 49.69 45.06
C SER A 270 3.82 48.20 44.72
N GLY A 271 4.76 47.46 45.32
CA GLY A 271 4.71 45.99 45.26
C GLY A 271 6.04 45.26 45.37
N GLN A 272 6.89 45.69 46.30
CA GLN A 272 8.13 45.01 46.67
C GLN A 272 7.83 43.73 47.47
N VAL A 273 8.45 42.60 47.15
CA VAL A 273 8.49 41.40 48.02
C VAL A 273 9.96 40.98 48.21
N PRO A 274 10.45 40.77 49.45
CA PRO A 274 11.87 40.60 49.71
C PRO A 274 12.32 39.14 49.65
N LEU A 275 13.59 38.98 49.29
CA LEU A 275 14.42 37.80 49.55
C LEU A 275 14.74 37.71 51.05
N GLY A 276 14.68 36.51 51.62
CA GLY A 276 15.16 36.25 52.98
C GLY A 276 15.18 34.77 53.36
N LEU A 277 16.41 34.24 53.43
CA LEU A 277 16.93 33.03 54.11
C LEU A 277 16.54 31.64 53.59
#